data_AF-A0AAE4T268-F1
#
_entry.id   AF-A0AAE4T268-F1
#
_cell.length_a   1.000
_cell.length_b   1.000
_cell.length_c   1.000
_cell.angle_alpha   90.00
_cell.angle_beta   90.00
_cell.angle_gamma   90.00
#
_symmetry.space_group_name_H-M   'P 1'
#
loop_
_entity.id
_entity.type
_entity.pdbx_description
1 polymer ?
#
loop_
_entity_poly.entity_id
_entity_poly.type
_entity_poly.pdbx_seq_one_letter_code
_entity_poly.pdbx_strand_id
1 'polypeptide(L)'
;MAVEILKEIRKLNERELLSYWIKGEYEEAEMYWKLAERSKELDLPENVVETFRRLGDESRGHGDGLLRIYRDEYGEELVEVRVPNVEALDVLGKFWKVEDLEDVLEIAMESEKLAETIYRKLAGETENPKLREAYLLLAETEKGHYEALASLRKSLSHGG
;
A
#
# COMPACT_ATOMS: atom_id res chain seq x y z
N MET A 1 -3.21 -15.71 -6.67
CA MET A 1 -3.92 -14.92 -5.63
C MET A 1 -4.22 -13.51 -6.11
N ALA A 2 -3.21 -12.71 -6.47
CA ALA A 2 -3.44 -11.35 -6.99
C ALA A 2 -4.32 -11.31 -8.26
N VAL A 3 -4.13 -12.26 -9.19
CA VAL A 3 -4.96 -12.33 -10.41
C VAL A 3 -6.43 -12.60 -10.11
N GLU A 4 -6.75 -13.44 -9.11
CA GLU A 4 -8.13 -13.66 -8.70
C GLU A 4 -8.73 -12.41 -8.05
N ILE A 5 -7.98 -11.73 -7.16
CA ILE A 5 -8.42 -10.48 -6.54
C ILE A 5 -8.71 -9.41 -7.61
N LEU A 6 -7.80 -9.26 -8.59
CA LEU A 6 -7.98 -8.33 -9.72
C LEU A 6 -9.24 -8.62 -10.54
N LYS A 7 -9.67 -9.89 -10.64
CA LYS A 7 -10.93 -10.24 -11.33
C LYS A 7 -12.15 -9.83 -10.51
N GLU A 8 -12.09 -9.92 -9.19
CA GLU A 8 -13.19 -9.54 -8.31
C GLU A 8 -13.33 -8.01 -8.21
N ILE A 9 -12.23 -7.27 -8.03
CA ILE A 9 -12.29 -5.80 -7.94
C ILE A 9 -12.82 -5.16 -9.25
N ARG A 10 -12.59 -5.79 -10.41
CA ARG A 10 -13.10 -5.32 -11.71
C ARG A 10 -14.62 -5.44 -11.86
N LYS A 11 -15.30 -6.17 -10.97
CA LYS A 11 -16.76 -6.27 -10.94
C LYS A 11 -17.40 -5.17 -10.11
N LEU A 12 -16.60 -4.45 -9.30
CA LEU A 12 -17.07 -3.38 -8.43
C LEU A 12 -17.43 -2.14 -9.26
N ASN A 13 -18.47 -1.44 -8.85
CA ASN A 13 -18.74 -0.10 -9.36
C ASN A 13 -17.79 0.93 -8.74
N GLU A 14 -17.77 2.16 -9.25
CA GLU A 14 -16.84 3.22 -8.80
C GLU A 14 -16.90 3.47 -7.28
N ARG A 15 -18.09 3.48 -6.69
CA ARG A 15 -18.30 3.69 -5.25
C ARG A 15 -17.78 2.52 -4.42
N GLU A 16 -18.06 1.29 -4.83
CA GLU A 16 -17.53 0.09 -4.18
C GLU A 16 -16.01 0.04 -4.29
N LEU A 17 -15.48 0.30 -5.49
CA LEU A 17 -14.05 0.30 -5.77
C LEU A 17 -13.31 1.34 -4.92
N LEU A 18 -13.86 2.54 -4.77
CA LEU A 18 -13.27 3.56 -3.90
C LEU A 18 -13.32 3.14 -2.42
N SER A 19 -14.40 2.50 -1.96
CA SER A 19 -14.47 1.94 -0.59
C SER A 19 -13.40 0.87 -0.36
N TYR A 20 -13.15 0.04 -1.37
CA TYR A 20 -12.11 -0.99 -1.36
C TYR A 20 -10.71 -0.39 -1.23
N TRP A 21 -10.36 0.63 -2.03
CA TRP A 21 -9.05 1.28 -1.96
C TRP A 21 -8.83 2.04 -0.64
N ILE A 22 -9.85 2.76 -0.14
CA ILE A 22 -9.76 3.43 1.18
C ILE A 22 -9.40 2.43 2.28
N LYS A 23 -10.09 1.28 2.29
CA LYS A 23 -9.80 0.22 3.26
C LYS A 23 -8.40 -0.35 3.04
N GLY A 24 -7.99 -0.50 1.79
CA GLY A 24 -6.69 -1.03 1.43
C GLY A 24 -5.53 -0.19 1.97
N GLU A 25 -5.58 1.12 1.75
CA GLU A 25 -4.60 2.10 2.25
C GLU A 25 -4.47 2.07 3.78
N TYR A 26 -5.59 1.93 4.50
CA TYR A 26 -5.55 1.80 5.96
C TYR A 26 -4.98 0.45 6.43
N GLU A 27 -5.25 -0.63 5.71
CA GLU A 27 -4.65 -1.94 6.00
C GLU A 27 -3.14 -1.95 5.73
N GLU A 28 -2.70 -1.26 4.67
CA GLU A 28 -1.29 -1.07 4.36
C GLU A 28 -0.58 -0.24 5.42
N ALA A 29 -1.19 0.87 5.86
CA ALA A 29 -0.68 1.69 6.95
C ALA A 29 -0.44 0.87 8.23
N GLU A 30 -1.43 0.06 8.62
CA GLU A 30 -1.29 -0.84 9.77
C GLU A 30 -0.18 -1.89 9.60
N MET A 31 -0.06 -2.46 8.40
CA MET A 31 1.01 -3.41 8.09
C MET A 31 2.38 -2.76 8.27
N TYR A 32 2.59 -1.58 7.69
CA TYR A 32 3.87 -0.88 7.77
C TYR A 32 4.23 -0.43 9.19
N TRP A 33 3.28 0.05 9.98
CA TRP A 33 3.55 0.33 11.38
C TRP A 33 3.94 -0.91 12.16
N LYS A 34 3.29 -2.06 11.92
CA LYS A 34 3.67 -3.34 12.55
C LYS A 34 5.06 -3.82 12.09
N LEU A 35 5.43 -3.60 10.83
CA LEU A 35 6.80 -3.88 10.34
C LEU A 35 7.83 -2.96 11.01
N ALA A 36 7.51 -1.69 11.25
CA ALA A 36 8.35 -0.76 11.98
C ALA A 36 8.55 -1.18 13.44
N GLU A 37 7.46 -1.56 14.12
CA GLU A 37 7.50 -2.12 15.49
C GLU A 37 8.36 -3.37 15.55
N ARG A 38 8.13 -4.33 14.63
CA ARG A 38 8.89 -5.57 14.57
C ARG A 38 10.37 -5.34 14.29
N SER A 39 10.68 -4.38 13.41
CA SER A 39 12.06 -4.01 13.12
C SER A 39 12.79 -3.49 14.35
N LYS A 40 12.09 -2.71 15.18
CA LYS A 40 12.61 -2.23 16.47
C LYS A 40 12.82 -3.37 17.47
N GLU A 41 11.88 -4.32 17.55
CA GLU A 41 12.02 -5.50 18.43
C GLU A 41 13.21 -6.40 18.06
N LEU A 42 13.55 -6.45 16.77
CA LEU A 42 14.69 -7.20 16.24
C LEU A 42 16.01 -6.41 16.27
N ASP A 43 16.01 -5.22 16.86
CA ASP A 43 17.19 -4.33 16.98
C ASP A 43 17.82 -4.01 15.61
N LEU A 44 16.96 -3.85 14.58
CA LEU A 44 17.38 -3.46 13.24
C LEU A 44 17.84 -1.99 13.19
N PRO A 45 18.66 -1.62 12.19
CA PRO A 45 19.07 -0.23 12.01
C PRO A 45 17.89 0.76 11.98
N GLU A 46 18.05 1.92 12.63
CA GLU A 46 16.99 2.94 12.78
C GLU A 46 16.39 3.37 11.43
N ASN A 47 17.19 3.42 10.37
CA ASN A 47 16.70 3.77 9.04
C ASN A 47 15.68 2.76 8.49
N VAL A 48 15.72 1.48 8.90
CA VAL A 48 14.69 0.48 8.57
C VAL A 48 13.38 0.82 9.27
N VAL A 49 13.45 1.10 10.57
CA VAL A 49 12.29 1.45 11.40
C VAL A 49 11.61 2.73 10.88
N GLU A 50 12.39 3.77 10.63
CA GLU A 50 11.87 5.05 10.12
C GLU A 50 11.32 4.93 8.70
N THR A 51 11.90 4.07 7.86
CA THR A 51 11.36 3.84 6.51
C THR A 51 9.97 3.23 6.60
N PHE A 52 9.80 2.13 7.34
CA PHE A 52 8.48 1.51 7.49
C PHE A 52 7.47 2.44 8.19
N ARG A 53 7.89 3.19 9.22
CA ARG A 53 6.99 4.15 9.87
C ARG A 53 6.49 5.21 8.88
N ARG A 54 7.41 5.79 8.10
CA ARG A 54 7.07 6.82 7.11
C ARG A 54 6.11 6.29 6.05
N LEU A 55 6.36 5.08 5.51
CA LEU A 55 5.46 4.45 4.54
C LEU A 55 4.06 4.27 5.15
N GLY A 56 3.96 3.79 6.40
CA GLY A 56 2.66 3.66 7.07
C GLY A 56 1.93 4.99 7.28
N ASP A 57 2.66 6.07 7.59
CA ASP A 57 2.07 7.41 7.72
C ASP A 57 1.59 7.96 6.36
N GLU A 58 2.33 7.69 5.29
CA GLU A 58 1.99 8.07 3.91
C GLU A 58 0.72 7.32 3.43
N SER A 59 0.66 5.99 3.56
CA SER A 59 -0.53 5.17 3.21
C SER A 59 -1.76 5.58 4.01
N ARG A 60 -1.62 5.94 5.30
CA ARG A 60 -2.75 6.49 6.06
C ARG A 60 -3.28 7.79 5.43
N GLY A 61 -2.36 8.67 5.01
CA GLY A 61 -2.69 9.93 4.35
C GLY A 61 -3.42 9.72 3.02
N HIS A 62 -3.05 8.67 2.27
CA HIS A 62 -3.74 8.25 1.05
C HIS A 62 -5.20 7.84 1.33
N GLY A 63 -5.41 6.96 2.32
CA GLY A 63 -6.74 6.55 2.77
C GLY A 63 -7.61 7.75 3.16
N ASP A 64 -7.06 8.72 3.89
CA ASP A 64 -7.75 9.96 4.28
C ASP A 64 -8.10 10.84 3.07
N GLY A 65 -7.22 10.89 2.05
CA GLY A 65 -7.45 11.60 0.80
C GLY A 65 -8.59 10.98 -0.02
N LEU A 66 -8.56 9.66 -0.22
CA LEU A 66 -9.60 8.92 -0.91
C LEU A 66 -10.95 8.99 -0.17
N LEU A 67 -10.94 8.91 1.17
CA LEU A 67 -12.14 9.02 2.00
C LEU A 67 -12.80 10.39 1.85
N ARG A 68 -12.01 11.46 1.70
CA ARG A 68 -12.56 12.80 1.45
C ARG A 68 -13.28 12.86 0.12
N ILE A 69 -12.68 12.32 -0.94
CA ILE A 69 -13.32 12.26 -2.27
C ILE A 69 -14.60 11.42 -2.19
N TYR A 70 -14.56 10.28 -1.51
CA TYR A 70 -15.74 9.44 -1.31
C TYR A 70 -16.88 10.20 -0.65
N ARG A 71 -16.59 10.91 0.43
CA ARG A 71 -17.59 11.70 1.17
C ARG A 71 -18.21 12.79 0.32
N ASP A 72 -17.39 13.49 -0.46
CA ASP A 72 -17.84 14.56 -1.34
C ASP A 72 -18.75 14.05 -2.47
N GLU A 73 -18.51 12.84 -2.99
CA GLU A 73 -19.24 12.28 -4.15
C GLU A 73 -20.43 11.38 -3.74
N TYR A 74 -20.34 10.65 -2.62
CA TYR A 74 -21.28 9.58 -2.26
C TYR A 74 -21.83 9.64 -0.82
N GLY A 75 -21.34 10.55 0.02
CA GLY A 75 -21.75 10.70 1.42
C GLY A 75 -20.88 9.91 2.42
N GLU A 76 -21.31 9.89 3.68
CA GLU A 76 -20.46 9.47 4.82
C GLU A 76 -20.21 7.95 4.94
N GLU A 77 -21.14 7.13 4.47
CA GLU A 77 -21.11 5.68 4.71
C GLU A 77 -20.43 4.94 3.57
N LEU A 78 -19.28 4.32 3.87
CA LEU A 78 -18.56 3.41 2.98
C LEU A 78 -19.41 2.18 2.66
N VAL A 79 -19.28 1.67 1.43
CA VAL A 79 -19.92 0.42 1.04
C VAL A 79 -19.05 -0.74 1.53
N GLU A 80 -19.67 -1.73 2.17
CA GLU A 80 -18.97 -2.94 2.58
C GLU A 80 -18.53 -3.74 1.34
N VAL A 81 -17.22 -3.89 1.16
CA VAL A 81 -16.63 -4.71 0.11
C VAL A 81 -15.91 -5.90 0.73
N ARG A 82 -16.31 -7.11 0.33
CA ARG A 82 -15.73 -8.38 0.81
C ARG A 82 -14.75 -8.98 -0.18
N VAL A 83 -13.83 -8.15 -0.65
CA VAL A 83 -12.70 -8.57 -1.49
C VAL A 83 -11.43 -8.35 -0.68
N PRO A 84 -10.53 -9.35 -0.55
CA PRO A 84 -9.25 -9.16 0.11
C PRO A 84 -8.45 -8.04 -0.55
N ASN A 85 -7.77 -7.23 0.24
CA ASN A 85 -6.89 -6.20 -0.29
C ASN A 85 -5.74 -6.85 -1.08
N VAL A 86 -5.54 -6.37 -2.30
CA VAL A 86 -4.49 -6.80 -3.22
C VAL A 86 -3.10 -6.36 -2.74
N GLU A 87 -3.03 -5.30 -1.94
CA GLU A 87 -1.84 -4.75 -1.28
C GLU A 87 -1.62 -5.37 0.11
N ALA A 88 -2.62 -6.08 0.66
CA ALA A 88 -2.45 -6.74 1.96
C ALA A 88 -1.55 -7.96 1.81
N LEU A 89 -0.28 -7.73 2.11
CA LEU A 89 0.75 -8.76 2.14
C LEU A 89 0.72 -9.52 3.47
N ASP A 90 0.77 -10.85 3.40
CA ASP A 90 1.12 -11.67 4.56
C ASP A 90 2.66 -11.71 4.76
N VAL A 91 3.24 -10.52 5.00
CA VAL A 91 4.67 -10.35 5.29
C VAL A 91 4.98 -10.36 6.78
N LEU A 92 4.04 -9.94 7.62
CA LEU A 92 4.19 -10.02 9.07
C LEU A 92 4.38 -11.47 9.54
N GLY A 93 3.64 -12.42 8.94
CA GLY A 93 3.80 -13.86 9.19
C GLY A 93 5.13 -14.44 8.70
N LYS A 94 5.98 -13.64 8.04
CA LYS A 94 7.31 -14.04 7.55
C LYS A 94 8.45 -13.35 8.31
N PHE A 95 8.18 -12.33 9.13
CA PHE A 95 9.22 -11.50 9.74
C PHE A 95 9.56 -11.92 11.17
N TRP A 96 10.18 -13.09 11.32
CA TRP A 96 10.46 -13.68 12.64
C TRP A 96 11.84 -13.30 13.17
N LYS A 97 12.81 -13.11 12.29
CA LYS A 97 14.21 -12.83 12.63
C LYS A 97 14.83 -11.88 11.60
N VAL A 98 16.02 -11.38 11.91
CA VAL A 98 16.74 -10.39 11.09
C VAL A 98 16.97 -10.90 9.66
N GLU A 99 17.27 -12.18 9.50
CA GLU A 99 17.53 -12.80 8.20
C GLU A 99 16.31 -12.80 7.26
N ASP A 100 15.11 -12.62 7.80
CA ASP A 100 13.88 -12.58 6.99
C ASP A 100 13.67 -11.18 6.36
N LEU A 101 14.42 -10.16 6.78
CA LEU A 101 14.24 -8.77 6.34
C LEU A 101 14.37 -8.61 4.82
N GLU A 102 15.28 -9.34 4.17
CA GLU A 102 15.45 -9.23 2.72
C GLU A 102 14.20 -9.71 1.97
N ASP A 103 13.63 -10.84 2.39
CA ASP A 103 12.40 -11.38 1.81
C ASP A 103 11.21 -10.44 2.09
N VAL A 104 11.13 -9.87 3.30
CA VAL A 104 10.10 -8.88 3.65
C VAL A 104 10.17 -7.66 2.74
N LEU A 105 11.37 -7.11 2.51
CA LEU A 105 11.58 -5.97 1.63
C LEU A 105 11.25 -6.31 0.17
N GLU A 106 11.62 -7.49 -0.31
CA GLU A 106 11.30 -7.93 -1.67
C GLU A 106 9.79 -8.03 -1.88
N ILE A 107 9.06 -8.62 -0.94
CA ILE A 107 7.61 -8.73 -1.02
C ILE A 107 6.94 -7.36 -0.94
N ALA A 108 7.39 -6.49 -0.02
CA ALA A 108 6.90 -5.11 0.08
C ALA A 108 7.08 -4.36 -1.24
N MET A 109 8.26 -4.44 -1.85
CA MET A 109 8.52 -3.85 -3.17
C MET A 109 7.58 -4.40 -4.26
N GLU A 110 7.28 -5.69 -4.27
CA GLU A 110 6.33 -6.25 -5.24
C GLU A 110 4.91 -5.70 -5.06
N SER A 111 4.48 -5.45 -3.82
CA SER A 111 3.19 -4.82 -3.52
C SER A 111 3.12 -3.39 -4.02
N GLU A 112 4.12 -2.57 -3.69
CA GLU A 112 4.19 -1.16 -4.13
C GLU A 112 4.12 -1.04 -5.66
N LYS A 113 4.85 -1.92 -6.35
CA LYS A 113 4.85 -1.94 -7.82
C LYS A 113 3.51 -2.38 -8.40
N LEU A 114 2.81 -3.30 -7.73
CA LEU A 114 1.48 -3.72 -8.12
C LEU A 114 0.46 -2.58 -7.90
N ALA A 115 0.54 -1.90 -6.75
CA ALA A 115 -0.28 -0.73 -6.42
C ALA A 115 -0.09 0.40 -7.45
N GLU A 116 1.16 0.78 -7.78
CA GLU A 116 1.45 1.74 -8.85
C GLU A 116 0.72 1.35 -10.15
N THR A 117 0.88 0.09 -10.56
CA THR A 117 0.33 -0.41 -11.82
C THR A 117 -1.20 -0.32 -11.83
N ILE A 118 -1.84 -0.65 -10.72
CA ILE A 118 -3.29 -0.61 -10.60
C ILE A 118 -3.78 0.84 -10.59
N TYR A 119 -3.19 1.72 -9.78
CA TYR A 119 -3.58 3.13 -9.72
C TYR A 119 -3.41 3.85 -11.07
N ARG A 120 -2.31 3.60 -11.81
CA ARG A 120 -2.18 4.12 -13.18
C ARG A 120 -3.30 3.64 -14.10
N LYS A 121 -3.69 2.37 -13.97
CA LYS A 121 -4.77 1.79 -14.77
C LYS A 121 -6.13 2.42 -14.41
N LEU A 122 -6.42 2.60 -13.12
CA LEU A 122 -7.64 3.25 -12.64
C LEU A 122 -7.75 4.68 -13.12
N ALA A 123 -6.65 5.44 -13.07
CA ALA A 123 -6.59 6.80 -13.61
C ALA A 123 -6.95 6.86 -15.10
N GLY A 124 -6.52 5.86 -15.88
CA GLY A 124 -6.83 5.76 -17.31
C GLY A 124 -8.25 5.32 -17.63
N GLU A 125 -8.91 4.63 -16.70
CA GLU A 125 -10.26 4.06 -16.89
C GLU A 125 -11.38 4.94 -16.29
N THR A 126 -11.10 5.76 -15.28
CA THR A 126 -12.11 6.63 -14.65
C THR A 126 -12.48 7.83 -15.51
N GLU A 127 -13.77 8.16 -15.54
CA GLU A 127 -14.30 9.38 -16.14
C GLU A 127 -14.33 10.56 -15.15
N ASN A 128 -14.20 10.29 -13.84
CA ASN A 128 -14.20 11.31 -12.80
C ASN A 128 -12.83 12.01 -12.73
N PRO A 129 -12.74 13.33 -13.00
CA PRO A 129 -11.47 14.03 -13.03
C PRO A 129 -10.77 14.09 -11.67
N LYS A 130 -11.52 14.17 -10.55
CA LYS A 130 -10.93 14.18 -9.20
C LYS A 130 -10.29 12.83 -8.87
N LEU A 131 -10.98 11.74 -9.20
CA LEU A 131 -10.45 10.39 -9.01
C LEU A 131 -9.25 10.13 -9.91
N ARG A 132 -9.27 10.61 -11.16
CA ARG A 132 -8.12 10.54 -12.05
C ARG A 132 -6.88 11.18 -11.44
N GLU A 133 -7.02 12.41 -10.92
CA GLU A 133 -5.92 13.13 -10.29
C GLU A 133 -5.41 12.39 -9.04
N ALA A 134 -6.32 11.93 -8.18
CA ALA A 134 -5.96 11.17 -6.99
C ALA A 134 -5.22 9.87 -7.33
N TYR A 135 -5.70 9.08 -8.27
CA TYR A 135 -5.04 7.84 -8.69
C TYR A 135 -3.69 8.07 -9.35
N LEU A 136 -3.49 9.18 -10.10
CA LEU A 136 -2.17 9.51 -10.64
C LEU A 136 -1.18 9.89 -9.55
N LEU A 137 -1.63 10.62 -8.52
CA LEU A 137 -0.81 10.98 -7.37
C LEU A 137 -0.40 9.74 -6.56
N LEU A 138 -1.36 8.84 -6.28
CA LEU A 138 -1.09 7.57 -5.61
C LEU A 138 -0.08 6.74 -6.39
N ALA A 139 -0.30 6.56 -7.71
CA ALA A 139 0.62 5.81 -8.55
C ALA A 139 2.07 6.32 -8.51
N GLU A 140 2.28 7.64 -8.49
CA GLU A 140 3.64 8.19 -8.38
C GLU A 140 4.20 8.05 -6.96
N THR A 141 3.33 8.05 -5.94
CA THR A 141 3.75 7.86 -4.54
C THR A 141 4.17 6.41 -4.27
N GLU A 142 3.41 5.41 -4.76
CA GLU A 142 3.78 3.98 -4.62
C GLU A 142 5.07 3.65 -5.37
N LYS A 143 5.31 4.31 -6.50
CA LYS A 143 6.62 4.23 -7.17
C LYS A 143 7.74 4.77 -6.28
N GLY A 144 7.50 5.87 -5.57
CA GLY A 144 8.42 6.42 -4.58
C GLY A 144 8.66 5.47 -3.39
N HIS A 145 7.61 4.80 -2.89
CA HIS A 145 7.73 3.76 -1.86
C HIS A 145 8.60 2.59 -2.33
N TYR A 146 8.34 2.08 -3.54
CA TYR A 146 9.16 1.05 -4.17
C TYR A 146 10.65 1.45 -4.22
N GLU A 147 10.95 2.67 -4.66
CA GLU A 147 12.31 3.20 -4.74
C GLU A 147 12.97 3.32 -3.36
N ALA A 148 12.21 3.75 -2.34
CA ALA A 148 12.68 3.83 -0.96
C ALA A 148 13.04 2.44 -0.40
N LEU A 149 12.19 1.44 -0.60
CA LEU A 149 12.43 0.05 -0.18
C LEU A 149 13.61 -0.57 -0.93
N ALA A 150 13.71 -0.33 -2.24
CA ALA A 150 14.84 -0.80 -3.05
C ALA A 150 16.17 -0.20 -2.59
N SER A 151 16.17 1.10 -2.28
CA SER A 151 17.34 1.79 -1.73
C SER A 151 17.73 1.23 -0.36
N LEU A 152 16.74 1.02 0.52
CA LEU A 152 16.96 0.40 1.83
C LEU A 152 17.58 -0.99 1.70
N ARG A 153 16.99 -1.87 0.87
CA ARG A 153 17.53 -3.21 0.59
C ARG A 153 18.96 -3.17 0.08
N LYS A 154 19.28 -2.26 -0.85
CA LYS A 154 20.64 -2.09 -1.38
C LYS A 154 21.63 -1.63 -0.31
N SER A 155 21.21 -0.74 0.59
CA SER A 155 22.07 -0.27 1.68
C SER A 155 22.45 -1.38 2.65
N LEU A 156 21.53 -2.33 2.87
CA LEU A 156 21.74 -3.49 3.75
C LEU A 156 22.67 -4.53 3.12
N SER A 157 22.61 -4.74 1.79
CA SER A 157 23.48 -5.70 1.09
C SER A 157 24.93 -5.24 0.92
N HIS A 158 25.22 -3.95 1.08
CA HIS A 158 26.58 -3.38 0.99
C HIS A 158 27.20 -3.05 2.37
N GLY A 159 26.48 -3.34 3.47
CA GLY A 159 26.90 -3.05 4.84
C GLY A 159 27.44 -4.25 5.62
N GLY A 160 27.75 -5.37 4.96
CA GLY A 160 28.31 -6.60 5.55
C GLY A 160 29.80 -6.77 5.33
#